data_AF-A0A836B6K6-F1
#
_entry.id   AF-A0A836B6K6-F1
#
_cell.length_a   1.000
_cell.length_b   1.000
_cell.length_c   1.000
_cell.angle_alpha   90.00
_cell.angle_beta   90.00
_cell.angle_gamma   90.00
#
_symmetry.space_group_name_H-M   'P 1'
#
loop_
_entity.id
_entity.type
_entity.pdbx_description
1 polymer ?
#
loop_
_entity_poly.entity_id
_entity_poly.type
_entity_poly.pdbx_seq_one_letter_code
_entity_poly.pdbx_strand_id
1 'polypeptide(L)'
;MSESLKRSADEAGVYVKEEDHGDRDYKHARIPDRFESCDPRLRDRIDRLVSGGLVRADDVDDKCLDLLRSLTVDDGISVIDQFERAVQNGGVKNKSAYLAGVATRHKHFGHGPKLAKEVQHRLESLYRSGKMRDTVFDGKVLEAINDLDVGLALRVIDTFEAKDLEDARNLNALFMATIKITKEQIARERSYGMPPPPHGYREPPPPHHHHHMPPPPYGMPPPPHYGSPPPPYGAPPPPPYSAPPPPYGAPPPYPPPMHAPPPPPHAAPPPRRHYGPEQSAAGVRIDELHNLSVHAPFVPPQVALSLQRAWDSGNRLVSLLDDGSWKALAELEPHFGLQVVTEVVEAMNNQQIRNCNAFLISVAKKFLTGAVSPSAPGGGGGYGGGGYGGGGGGYGGGGGGYGGGGGGYGGGPGGPGGHQKGVPALNKLQGVLAQRAQDLLTQHAGVLRDSHFDEVVVSQLQRLPEHEALEVLAEIGRHELVGVKNVPAYIMGIINRYKRGGARPGY
;
A
#
# COMPACT_ATOMS: atom_id res chain seq x y z
N MET A 1 53.06 26.88 44.73
CA MET A 1 52.94 25.62 45.50
C MET A 1 51.86 25.84 46.54
N SER A 2 50.62 25.44 46.23
CA SER A 2 49.48 25.56 47.15
C SER A 2 48.81 24.19 47.22
N GLU A 3 49.12 23.47 48.28
CA GLU A 3 48.50 22.19 48.62
C GLU A 3 47.06 22.44 49.11
N SER A 4 46.11 21.86 48.39
CA SER A 4 44.69 21.84 48.75
C SER A 4 44.41 20.54 49.50
N LEU A 5 44.29 20.62 50.83
CA LEU A 5 43.86 19.52 51.69
C LEU A 5 42.36 19.25 51.48
N LYS A 6 42.06 18.10 50.87
CA LYS A 6 40.73 17.47 50.88
C LYS A 6 40.46 16.89 52.27
N ARG A 7 39.52 17.46 53.02
CA ARG A 7 38.93 16.83 54.21
C ARG A 7 37.82 15.86 53.78
N SER A 8 37.86 14.65 54.32
CA SER A 8 36.91 13.57 54.06
C SER A 8 35.54 13.88 54.65
N ALA A 9 34.50 13.38 53.99
CA ALA A 9 33.09 13.59 54.31
C ALA A 9 32.57 12.71 55.48
N ASP A 10 33.46 11.97 56.16
CA ASP A 10 33.07 10.93 57.12
C ASP A 10 32.87 11.45 58.56
N GLU A 11 33.01 12.75 58.81
CA GLU A 11 32.98 13.32 60.17
C GLU A 11 31.75 14.20 60.46
N ALA A 12 30.76 14.22 59.57
CA ALA A 12 29.46 14.81 59.87
C ALA A 12 28.55 13.75 60.50
N GLY A 13 28.63 13.62 61.82
CA GLY A 13 27.78 12.76 62.64
C GLY A 13 26.29 13.12 62.55
N VAL A 14 25.66 12.73 61.45
CA VAL A 14 24.21 12.72 61.28
C VAL A 14 23.70 11.53 62.08
N TYR A 15 23.28 11.79 63.32
CA TYR A 15 22.43 10.91 64.09
C TYR A 15 21.24 10.52 63.22
N VAL A 16 21.26 9.30 62.69
CA VAL A 16 20.08 8.66 62.11
C VAL A 16 19.15 8.39 63.28
N LYS A 17 18.22 9.33 63.49
CA LYS A 17 17.09 9.14 64.37
C LYS A 17 16.35 7.93 63.81
N GLU A 18 16.36 6.83 64.55
CA GLU A 18 15.47 5.69 64.34
C GLU A 18 14.05 6.21 64.53
N GLU A 19 13.50 6.79 63.46
CA GLU A 19 12.07 7.06 63.35
C GLU A 19 11.39 5.70 63.22
N ASP A 20 11.00 5.20 64.39
CA ASP A 20 9.77 4.48 64.67
C ASP A 20 8.96 4.32 63.36
N HIS A 21 9.18 3.18 62.70
CA HIS A 21 8.35 2.69 61.61
C HIS A 21 7.01 2.32 62.22
N GLY A 22 6.28 3.35 62.63
CA GLY A 22 4.89 3.29 62.99
C GLY A 22 4.22 2.55 61.85
N ASP A 23 3.70 1.39 62.22
CA ASP A 23 2.79 0.53 61.50
C ASP A 23 1.75 1.46 60.88
N ARG A 24 2.02 1.92 59.65
CA ARG A 24 1.08 2.72 58.90
C ARG A 24 0.02 1.70 58.54
N ASP A 25 -0.97 1.60 59.41
CA ASP A 25 -2.31 1.14 59.10
C ASP A 25 -2.70 1.82 57.79
N TYR A 26 -2.34 1.19 56.67
CA TYR A 26 -2.86 1.47 55.36
C TYR A 26 -4.30 0.98 55.43
N LYS A 27 -5.14 1.72 56.17
CA LYS A 27 -6.60 1.61 56.19
C LYS A 27 -6.99 1.31 54.76
N HIS A 28 -7.48 0.08 54.52
CA HIS A 28 -7.83 -0.45 53.21
C HIS A 28 -8.36 0.67 52.33
N ALA A 29 -7.47 1.21 51.48
CA ALA A 29 -7.77 2.40 50.72
C ALA A 29 -8.80 1.94 49.70
N ARG A 30 -10.08 2.15 50.04
CA ARG A 30 -11.20 1.82 49.18
C ARG A 30 -10.88 2.42 47.82
N ILE A 31 -10.87 1.60 46.79
CA ILE A 31 -10.55 2.03 45.43
C ILE A 31 -11.39 3.28 45.13
N PRO A 32 -10.78 4.40 44.75
CA PRO A 32 -11.53 5.61 44.44
C PRO A 32 -12.59 5.32 43.37
N ASP A 33 -13.76 5.97 43.43
CA ASP A 33 -14.88 5.71 42.51
C ASP A 33 -14.52 5.87 41.01
N ARG A 34 -13.37 6.48 40.69
CA ARG A 34 -12.87 6.63 39.30
C ARG A 34 -12.73 5.31 38.53
N PHE A 35 -12.52 4.18 39.22
CA PHE A 35 -12.39 2.87 38.58
C PHE A 35 -13.74 2.21 38.26
N GLU A 36 -14.87 2.77 38.70
CA GLU A 36 -16.22 2.23 38.41
C GLU A 36 -16.57 2.23 36.93
N SER A 37 -15.92 3.10 36.16
CA SER A 37 -16.11 3.19 34.70
C SER A 37 -15.35 2.11 33.90
N CYS A 38 -14.51 1.31 34.55
CA CYS A 38 -13.83 0.18 33.92
C CYS A 38 -14.69 -1.09 33.97
N ASP A 39 -14.47 -2.01 33.02
CA ASP A 39 -15.08 -3.33 33.05
C ASP A 39 -14.79 -4.04 34.40
N PRO A 40 -15.76 -4.74 35.02
CA PRO A 40 -15.59 -5.38 36.32
C PRO A 40 -14.39 -6.34 36.38
N ARG A 41 -14.10 -7.11 35.32
CA ARG A 41 -12.97 -8.06 35.30
C ARG A 41 -11.63 -7.33 35.30
N LEU A 42 -11.56 -6.21 34.57
CA LEU A 42 -10.37 -5.35 34.54
C LEU A 42 -10.19 -4.61 35.87
N ARG A 43 -11.28 -4.10 36.44
CA ARG A 43 -11.28 -3.45 37.75
C ARG A 43 -10.79 -4.39 38.84
N ASP A 44 -11.28 -5.62 38.88
CA ASP A 44 -10.83 -6.64 39.85
C ASP A 44 -9.32 -6.91 39.73
N ARG A 45 -8.76 -6.83 38.51
CA ARG A 45 -7.31 -6.96 38.31
C ARG A 45 -6.53 -5.77 38.85
N ILE A 46 -7.02 -4.56 38.61
CA ILE A 46 -6.40 -3.34 39.15
C ILE A 46 -6.49 -3.34 40.68
N ASP A 47 -7.63 -3.75 41.25
CA ASP A 47 -7.82 -3.85 42.69
C ASP A 47 -6.78 -4.76 43.34
N ARG A 48 -6.54 -5.94 42.76
CA ARG A 48 -5.52 -6.88 43.28
C ARG A 48 -4.13 -6.25 43.33
N LEU A 49 -3.76 -5.41 42.36
CA LEU A 49 -2.46 -4.73 42.39
C LEU A 49 -2.38 -3.68 43.50
N VAL A 50 -3.48 -2.93 43.73
CA VAL A 50 -3.54 -1.89 44.75
C VAL A 50 -3.61 -2.51 46.15
N SER A 51 -4.54 -3.44 46.36
CA SER A 51 -4.73 -4.17 47.61
C SER A 51 -3.53 -5.05 47.96
N GLY A 52 -2.78 -5.55 46.96
CA GLY A 52 -1.52 -6.27 47.16
C GLY A 52 -0.31 -5.37 47.47
N GLY A 53 -0.48 -4.04 47.48
CA GLY A 53 0.61 -3.08 47.76
C GLY A 53 1.67 -2.97 46.65
N LEU A 54 1.45 -3.60 45.49
CA LEU A 54 2.37 -3.54 44.35
C LEU A 54 2.38 -2.14 43.73
N VAL A 55 1.21 -1.51 43.67
CA VAL A 55 1.02 -0.14 43.15
C VAL A 55 0.11 0.65 44.07
N ARG A 56 0.30 1.98 44.10
CA ARG A 56 -0.64 2.89 44.76
C ARG A 56 -1.80 3.19 43.80
N ALA A 57 -2.96 3.55 44.33
CA ALA A 57 -4.09 3.94 43.49
C ALA A 57 -3.73 5.10 42.52
N ASP A 58 -2.85 6.00 42.95
CA ASP A 58 -2.35 7.14 42.14
C ASP A 58 -1.27 6.77 41.13
N ASP A 59 -0.70 5.57 41.21
CA ASP A 59 0.19 5.06 40.16
C ASP A 59 -0.60 4.69 38.88
N VAL A 60 -1.93 4.62 38.96
CA VAL A 60 -2.84 4.44 37.82
C VAL A 60 -3.61 5.75 37.61
N ASP A 61 -3.01 6.66 36.85
CA ASP A 61 -3.59 7.97 36.56
C ASP A 61 -4.77 7.89 35.56
N ASP A 62 -5.50 9.00 35.42
CA ASP A 62 -6.69 9.07 34.56
C ASP A 62 -6.34 8.79 33.08
N LYS A 63 -5.13 9.14 32.65
CA LYS A 63 -4.63 8.86 31.30
C LYS A 63 -4.42 7.36 31.07
N CYS A 64 -3.88 6.64 32.05
CA CYS A 64 -3.78 5.19 32.02
C CYS A 64 -5.18 4.56 31.95
N LEU A 65 -6.14 5.07 32.73
CA LEU A 65 -7.52 4.59 32.72
C LEU A 65 -8.21 4.84 31.39
N ASP A 66 -8.02 6.00 30.76
CA ASP A 66 -8.53 6.29 29.42
C ASP A 66 -7.96 5.33 28.38
N LEU A 67 -6.65 5.05 28.45
CA LEU A 67 -6.01 4.08 27.57
C LEU A 67 -6.57 2.68 27.77
N LEU A 68 -6.66 2.22 29.02
CA LEU A 68 -7.20 0.90 29.36
C LEU A 68 -8.67 0.75 28.96
N ARG A 69 -9.50 1.79 29.12
CA ARG A 69 -10.90 1.82 28.67
C ARG A 69 -11.04 1.78 27.16
N SER A 70 -10.02 2.24 26.42
CA SER A 70 -10.01 2.18 24.95
C SER A 70 -9.60 0.80 24.40
N LEU A 71 -9.13 -0.11 25.25
CA LEU A 71 -8.76 -1.48 24.88
C LEU A 71 -9.95 -2.43 25.02
N THR A 72 -9.86 -3.60 24.38
CA THR A 72 -10.77 -4.71 24.72
C THR A 72 -10.49 -5.17 26.16
N VAL A 73 -11.48 -5.77 26.82
CA VAL A 73 -11.33 -6.21 28.21
C VAL A 73 -10.16 -7.19 28.38
N ASP A 74 -10.00 -8.13 27.44
CA ASP A 74 -8.93 -9.13 27.51
C ASP A 74 -7.54 -8.53 27.21
N ASP A 75 -7.45 -7.52 26.32
CA ASP A 75 -6.23 -6.73 26.13
C ASP A 75 -5.88 -5.92 27.39
N GLY A 76 -6.87 -5.25 27.98
CA GLY A 76 -6.70 -4.51 29.23
C GLY A 76 -6.19 -5.40 30.36
N ILE A 77 -6.75 -6.61 30.51
CA ILE A 77 -6.26 -7.60 31.48
C ILE A 77 -4.81 -8.01 31.16
N SER A 78 -4.50 -8.27 29.89
CA SER A 78 -3.15 -8.64 29.46
C SER A 78 -2.11 -7.54 29.74
N VAL A 79 -2.50 -6.27 29.56
CA VAL A 79 -1.69 -5.10 29.93
C VAL A 79 -1.41 -5.07 31.43
N ILE A 80 -2.44 -5.29 32.25
CA ILE A 80 -2.32 -5.29 33.71
C ILE A 80 -1.45 -6.46 34.19
N ASP A 81 -1.64 -7.67 33.66
CA ASP A 81 -0.82 -8.84 33.99
C ASP A 81 0.66 -8.64 33.57
N GLN A 82 0.91 -8.01 32.42
CA GLN A 82 2.27 -7.66 31.99
C GLN A 82 2.91 -6.61 32.90
N PHE A 83 2.13 -5.60 33.29
CA PHE A 83 2.56 -4.55 34.21
C PHE A 83 2.89 -5.11 35.59
N GLU A 84 2.04 -5.99 36.12
CA GLU A 84 2.24 -6.69 37.39
C GLU A 84 3.61 -7.38 37.46
N ARG A 85 3.93 -8.20 36.45
CA ARG A 85 5.21 -8.91 36.36
C ARG A 85 6.40 -7.95 36.33
N ALA A 86 6.27 -6.82 35.63
CA ALA A 86 7.33 -5.84 35.55
C ALA A 86 7.57 -5.11 36.89
N VAL A 87 6.51 -4.79 37.61
CA VAL A 87 6.58 -4.16 38.94
C VAL A 87 7.14 -5.13 39.99
N GLN A 88 6.74 -6.40 39.96
CA GLN A 88 7.27 -7.44 40.86
C GLN A 88 8.78 -7.61 40.73
N ASN A 89 9.34 -7.41 39.54
CA ASN A 89 10.79 -7.47 39.31
C ASN A 89 11.55 -6.23 39.82
N GLY A 90 10.87 -5.25 40.43
CA GLY A 90 11.49 -4.04 40.99
C GLY A 90 12.08 -3.06 39.96
N GLY A 91 11.92 -3.33 38.66
CA GLY A 91 12.55 -2.55 37.58
C GLY A 91 11.81 -1.27 37.19
N VAL A 92 10.62 -1.01 37.77
CA VAL A 92 9.73 0.08 37.35
C VAL A 92 9.80 1.24 38.35
N LYS A 93 10.55 2.29 37.99
CA LYS A 93 10.65 3.51 38.81
C LYS A 93 9.41 4.39 38.73
N ASN A 94 8.86 4.57 37.52
CA ASN A 94 7.66 5.37 37.28
C ASN A 94 6.55 4.45 36.75
N LYS A 95 5.65 4.07 37.65
CA LYS A 95 4.60 3.08 37.42
C LYS A 95 3.53 3.56 36.44
N SER A 96 3.05 4.79 36.57
CA SER A 96 2.04 5.34 35.66
C SER A 96 2.59 5.47 34.23
N ALA A 97 3.79 6.01 34.06
CA ALA A 97 4.42 6.13 32.76
C ALA A 97 4.68 4.77 32.11
N TYR A 98 5.08 3.77 32.91
CA TYR A 98 5.29 2.42 32.42
C TYR A 98 3.98 1.76 31.99
N LEU A 99 2.93 1.83 32.83
CA LEU A 99 1.61 1.29 32.53
C LEU A 99 1.01 1.94 31.27
N ALA A 100 1.04 3.28 31.19
CA ALA A 100 0.63 4.00 29.99
C ALA A 100 1.41 3.51 28.75
N GLY A 101 2.71 3.28 28.88
CA GLY A 101 3.54 2.73 27.82
C GLY A 101 3.14 1.31 27.40
N VAL A 102 2.84 0.41 28.36
CA VAL A 102 2.36 -0.96 28.07
C VAL A 102 1.00 -0.92 27.40
N ALA A 103 0.05 -0.13 27.94
CA ALA A 103 -1.28 0.03 27.38
C ALA A 103 -1.24 0.60 25.96
N THR A 104 -0.38 1.59 25.71
CA THR A 104 -0.16 2.18 24.39
C THR A 104 0.40 1.15 23.41
N ARG A 105 1.37 0.33 23.82
CA ARG A 105 1.89 -0.77 22.98
C ARG A 105 0.81 -1.80 22.65
N HIS A 106 0.02 -2.24 23.63
CA HIS A 106 -1.09 -3.16 23.36
C HIS A 106 -2.15 -2.52 22.47
N LYS A 107 -2.44 -1.23 22.63
CA LYS A 107 -3.36 -0.50 21.75
C LYS A 107 -2.88 -0.48 20.31
N HIS A 108 -1.58 -0.29 20.09
CA HIS A 108 -1.01 -0.17 18.75
C HIS A 108 -0.61 -1.50 18.10
N PHE A 109 -0.35 -2.55 18.87
CA PHE A 109 0.13 -3.83 18.32
C PHE A 109 -0.81 -5.01 18.60
N GLY A 110 -1.80 -4.84 19.48
CA GLY A 110 -2.78 -5.86 19.87
C GLY A 110 -2.15 -7.18 20.32
N HIS A 111 -2.90 -8.26 20.14
CA HIS A 111 -2.43 -9.66 20.22
C HIS A 111 -1.58 -10.09 19.02
N GLY A 112 -0.98 -9.13 18.29
CA GLY A 112 -0.08 -9.44 17.18
C GLY A 112 1.10 -10.31 17.63
N PRO A 113 1.77 -10.97 16.68
CA PRO A 113 2.94 -11.78 16.98
C PRO A 113 4.00 -10.96 17.72
N LYS A 114 4.73 -11.61 18.64
CA LYS A 114 5.80 -10.99 19.41
C LYS A 114 6.98 -10.65 18.50
N LEU A 115 6.99 -9.43 17.98
CA LEU A 115 8.09 -8.90 17.20
C LEU A 115 9.38 -8.83 18.02
N ALA A 116 10.53 -8.95 17.35
CA ALA A 116 11.82 -8.68 17.96
C ALA A 116 11.86 -7.25 18.55
N LYS A 117 12.56 -7.06 19.67
CA LYS A 117 12.55 -5.80 20.43
C LYS A 117 13.01 -4.61 19.60
N GLU A 118 14.01 -4.82 18.74
CA GLU A 118 14.59 -3.82 17.85
C GLU A 118 13.57 -3.38 16.79
N VAL A 119 12.83 -4.34 16.22
CA VAL A 119 11.77 -4.09 15.24
C VAL A 119 10.62 -3.33 15.88
N GLN A 120 10.19 -3.75 17.07
CA GLN A 120 9.15 -3.07 17.84
C GLN A 120 9.55 -1.63 18.16
N HIS A 121 10.79 -1.41 18.62
CA HIS A 121 11.31 -0.08 18.91
C HIS A 121 11.33 0.82 17.66
N ARG A 122 11.71 0.25 16.50
CA ARG A 122 11.72 1.00 15.23
C ARG A 122 10.31 1.37 14.77
N LEU A 123 9.34 0.47 14.87
CA LEU A 123 7.94 0.75 14.59
C LEU A 123 7.38 1.83 15.52
N GLU A 124 7.70 1.77 16.82
CA GLU A 124 7.31 2.82 17.77
C GLU A 124 7.91 4.18 17.40
N SER A 125 9.17 4.22 16.99
CA SER A 125 9.80 5.45 16.49
C SER A 125 9.06 6.02 15.28
N LEU A 126 8.61 5.15 14.36
CA LEU A 126 7.84 5.54 13.19
C LEU A 126 6.49 6.15 13.59
N TYR A 127 5.77 5.56 14.55
CA TYR A 127 4.52 6.16 15.07
C TYR A 127 4.77 7.50 15.78
N ARG A 128 5.82 7.61 16.61
CA ARG A 128 6.17 8.86 17.29
C ARG A 128 6.57 9.98 16.34
N SER A 129 7.06 9.66 15.14
CA SER A 129 7.40 10.66 14.14
C SER A 129 6.18 11.42 13.60
N GLY A 130 4.97 10.92 13.82
CA GLY A 130 3.73 11.50 13.29
C GLY A 130 3.50 11.28 11.80
N LYS A 131 4.44 10.64 11.09
CA LYS A 131 4.30 10.28 9.67
C LYS A 131 3.16 9.29 9.42
N MET A 132 2.90 8.43 10.40
CA MET A 132 1.76 7.52 10.38
C MET A 132 0.65 8.09 11.26
N ARG A 133 -0.56 8.18 10.72
CA ARG A 133 -1.77 8.40 11.54
C ARG A 133 -2.00 7.17 12.42
N ASP A 134 -2.86 7.28 13.44
CA ASP A 134 -3.22 6.22 14.41
C ASP A 134 -3.76 4.90 13.80
N THR A 135 -3.69 4.71 12.49
CA THR A 135 -3.91 3.45 11.82
C THR A 135 -2.84 2.44 12.22
N VAL A 136 -3.26 1.58 13.15
CA VAL A 136 -2.60 0.36 13.57
C VAL A 136 -2.40 -0.54 12.35
N PHE A 137 -1.14 -0.91 12.07
CA PHE A 137 -0.86 -2.01 11.15
C PHE A 137 -1.76 -3.19 11.49
N ASP A 138 -2.46 -3.73 10.50
CA ASP A 138 -3.33 -4.87 10.76
C ASP A 138 -2.49 -6.11 11.14
N GLY A 139 -3.18 -7.11 11.71
CA GLY A 139 -2.52 -8.35 12.13
C GLY A 139 -1.73 -9.02 11.01
N LYS A 140 -2.16 -8.90 9.74
CA LYS A 140 -1.46 -9.48 8.59
C LYS A 140 -0.14 -8.79 8.30
N VAL A 141 -0.08 -7.47 8.42
CA VAL A 141 1.17 -6.73 8.30
C VAL A 141 2.13 -7.11 9.43
N LEU A 142 1.63 -7.20 10.67
CA LEU A 142 2.46 -7.59 11.82
C LEU A 142 2.97 -9.04 11.70
N GLU A 143 2.14 -9.98 11.24
CA GLU A 143 2.54 -11.34 10.87
C GLU A 143 3.61 -11.34 9.78
N ALA A 144 3.39 -10.58 8.71
CA ALA A 144 4.35 -10.49 7.61
C ALA A 144 5.69 -9.88 8.04
N ILE A 145 5.71 -8.98 9.04
CA ILE A 145 6.93 -8.44 9.65
C ILE A 145 7.60 -9.50 10.54
N ASN A 146 6.81 -10.24 11.32
CA ASN A 146 7.31 -11.29 12.19
C ASN A 146 7.99 -12.45 11.43
N ASP A 147 7.52 -12.71 10.20
CA ASP A 147 8.10 -13.72 9.31
C ASP A 147 9.42 -13.27 8.65
N LEU A 148 9.87 -12.04 8.87
CA LEU A 148 11.13 -11.53 8.35
C LEU A 148 12.27 -11.77 9.34
N ASP A 149 13.47 -11.95 8.79
CA ASP A 149 14.69 -11.68 9.54
C ASP A 149 14.66 -10.25 10.11
N VAL A 150 15.22 -10.07 11.31
CA VAL A 150 15.28 -8.78 12.02
C VAL A 150 15.93 -7.70 11.16
N GLY A 151 17.04 -8.01 10.48
CA GLY A 151 17.73 -7.06 9.61
C GLY A 151 16.88 -6.64 8.41
N LEU A 152 16.20 -7.58 7.76
CA LEU A 152 15.27 -7.31 6.66
C LEU A 152 14.05 -6.52 7.13
N ALA A 153 13.47 -6.83 8.30
CA ALA A 153 12.35 -6.08 8.87
C ALA A 153 12.71 -4.61 9.11
N LEU A 154 13.88 -4.35 9.72
CA LEU A 154 14.38 -3.00 9.93
C LEU A 154 14.57 -2.25 8.61
N ARG A 155 15.18 -2.89 7.60
CA ARG A 155 15.35 -2.29 6.27
C ARG A 155 14.02 -1.97 5.59
N VAL A 156 13.00 -2.83 5.73
CA VAL A 156 11.65 -2.56 5.22
C VAL A 156 11.05 -1.31 5.90
N ILE A 157 11.16 -1.21 7.23
CA ILE A 157 10.63 -0.06 7.98
C ILE A 157 11.35 1.23 7.54
N ASP A 158 12.66 1.20 7.40
CA ASP A 158 13.45 2.36 6.93
C ASP A 158 13.05 2.76 5.50
N THR A 159 12.90 1.77 4.62
CA THR A 159 12.45 2.00 3.22
C THR A 159 11.04 2.57 3.18
N PHE A 160 10.16 2.13 4.09
CA PHE A 160 8.80 2.64 4.19
C PHE A 160 8.77 4.06 4.74
N GLU A 161 9.57 4.37 5.77
CA GLU A 161 9.66 5.71 6.38
C GLU A 161 10.17 6.78 5.39
N ALA A 162 11.00 6.38 4.42
CA ALA A 162 11.50 7.25 3.38
C ALA A 162 10.47 7.59 2.30
N LYS A 163 9.32 6.90 2.26
CA LYS A 163 8.26 7.18 1.29
C LYS A 163 7.39 8.36 1.72
N ASP A 164 6.83 9.05 0.75
CA ASP A 164 5.75 10.00 0.99
C ASP A 164 4.46 9.24 1.33
N LEU A 165 3.94 9.49 2.53
CA LEU A 165 2.75 8.83 3.06
C LEU A 165 1.49 9.71 2.93
N GLU A 166 1.60 10.97 2.49
CA GLU A 166 0.45 11.91 2.45
C GLU A 166 -0.64 11.45 1.47
N ASP A 167 -0.23 10.87 0.34
CA ASP A 167 -1.14 10.38 -0.71
C ASP A 167 -1.59 8.92 -0.52
N ALA A 168 -1.06 8.23 0.50
CA ALA A 168 -1.30 6.81 0.69
C ALA A 168 -2.72 6.54 1.24
N ARG A 169 -3.64 6.11 0.36
CA ARG A 169 -5.02 5.73 0.76
C ARG A 169 -5.08 4.53 1.71
N ASN A 170 -4.13 3.60 1.60
CA ASN A 170 -4.07 2.39 2.41
C ASN A 170 -2.62 2.07 2.79
N LEU A 171 -2.25 2.45 4.02
CA LEU A 171 -0.90 2.27 4.54
C LEU A 171 -0.51 0.79 4.69
N ASN A 172 -1.44 -0.10 5.05
CA ASN A 172 -1.17 -1.54 5.17
C ASN A 172 -0.78 -2.14 3.82
N ALA A 173 -1.52 -1.79 2.76
CA ALA A 173 -1.20 -2.25 1.41
C ALA A 173 0.14 -1.69 0.91
N LEU A 174 0.43 -0.41 1.19
CA LEU A 174 1.70 0.21 0.84
C LEU A 174 2.88 -0.44 1.59
N PHE A 175 2.68 -0.79 2.87
CA PHE A 175 3.69 -1.46 3.67
C PHE A 175 3.95 -2.88 3.16
N MET A 176 2.90 -3.66 2.87
CA MET A 176 3.03 -4.99 2.25
C MET A 176 3.74 -4.94 0.90
N ALA A 177 3.43 -3.93 0.07
CA ALA A 177 4.14 -3.70 -1.18
C ALA A 177 5.63 -3.39 -0.92
N THR A 178 5.95 -2.65 0.13
CA THR A 178 7.32 -2.34 0.53
C THR A 178 8.06 -3.60 0.99
N ILE A 179 7.44 -4.47 1.81
CA ILE A 179 8.00 -5.80 2.16
C ILE A 179 8.34 -6.58 0.89
N LYS A 180 7.42 -6.64 -0.08
CA LYS A 180 7.62 -7.38 -1.33
C LYS A 180 8.80 -6.83 -2.15
N ILE A 181 8.84 -5.52 -2.34
CA ILE A 181 9.89 -4.85 -3.12
C ILE A 181 11.26 -5.07 -2.46
N THR A 182 11.37 -4.88 -1.14
CA THR A 182 12.64 -5.07 -0.43
C THR A 182 13.10 -6.52 -0.46
N LYS A 183 12.19 -7.50 -0.33
CA LYS A 183 12.50 -8.93 -0.51
C LYS A 183 13.08 -9.22 -1.91
N GLU A 184 12.45 -8.68 -2.95
CA GLU A 184 12.90 -8.87 -4.33
C GLU A 184 14.27 -8.21 -4.57
N GLN A 185 14.49 -7.00 -4.04
CA GLN A 185 15.78 -6.32 -4.13
C GLN A 185 16.91 -7.12 -3.48
N ILE A 186 16.71 -7.63 -2.26
CA ILE A 186 17.72 -8.46 -1.59
C ILE A 186 17.96 -9.77 -2.35
N ALA A 187 16.90 -10.42 -2.85
CA ALA A 187 17.05 -11.62 -3.67
C ALA A 187 17.87 -11.35 -4.95
N ARG A 188 17.64 -10.19 -5.59
CA ARG A 188 18.40 -9.76 -6.77
C ARG A 188 19.86 -9.46 -6.41
N GLU A 189 20.13 -8.71 -5.35
CA GLU A 189 21.51 -8.44 -4.87
C GLU A 189 22.27 -9.73 -4.58
N ARG A 190 21.61 -10.71 -3.94
CA ARG A 190 22.23 -12.01 -3.65
C ARG A 190 22.56 -12.81 -4.91
N SER A 191 21.76 -12.67 -5.96
CA SER A 191 22.00 -13.33 -7.25
C SER A 191 23.14 -12.71 -8.07
N TYR A 192 23.44 -11.42 -7.88
CA TYR A 192 24.53 -10.73 -8.59
C TYR A 192 25.83 -10.61 -7.78
N GLY A 193 25.77 -10.83 -6.46
CA GLY A 193 26.91 -10.71 -5.55
C GLY A 193 27.84 -11.92 -5.49
N MET A 194 27.47 -13.06 -6.08
CA MET A 194 28.46 -14.09 -6.39
C MET A 194 29.01 -13.82 -7.79
N PRO A 195 30.32 -13.51 -7.94
CA PRO A 195 30.91 -13.56 -9.27
C PRO A 195 30.59 -14.94 -9.84
N PRO A 196 30.10 -15.03 -11.08
CA PRO A 196 29.89 -16.34 -11.71
C PRO A 196 31.18 -17.13 -11.51
N PRO A 197 31.11 -18.36 -10.95
CA PRO A 197 32.30 -19.17 -10.77
C PRO A 197 33.04 -19.14 -12.11
N PRO A 198 34.32 -18.71 -12.13
CA PRO A 198 35.00 -18.34 -13.36
C PRO A 198 34.86 -19.46 -14.38
N HIS A 199 34.00 -19.24 -15.38
CA HIS A 199 33.81 -20.13 -16.52
C HIS A 199 35.10 -20.08 -17.33
N GLY A 200 36.06 -20.95 -17.02
CA GLY A 200 37.33 -20.93 -17.74
C GLY A 200 38.40 -21.90 -17.28
N TYR A 201 38.41 -22.35 -16.02
CA TYR A 201 39.29 -23.45 -15.62
C TYR A 201 38.50 -24.74 -15.60
N ARG A 202 38.43 -25.37 -16.78
CA ARG A 202 38.44 -26.84 -16.83
C ARG A 202 39.72 -27.23 -16.09
N GLU A 203 39.60 -27.60 -14.82
CA GLU A 203 40.71 -28.21 -14.09
C GLU A 203 41.28 -29.29 -15.00
N PRO A 204 42.55 -29.19 -15.42
CA PRO A 204 43.20 -30.35 -16.01
C PRO A 204 43.07 -31.48 -14.98
N PRO A 205 42.75 -32.71 -15.41
CA PRO A 205 42.66 -33.84 -14.49
C PRO A 205 43.94 -33.85 -13.64
N PRO A 206 43.83 -33.91 -12.31
CA PRO A 206 44.99 -33.78 -11.44
C PRO A 206 46.04 -34.81 -11.85
N PRO A 207 47.31 -34.42 -12.01
CA PRO A 207 48.36 -35.39 -12.27
C PRO A 207 48.37 -36.39 -11.12
N HIS A 208 48.42 -37.68 -11.45
CA HIS A 208 48.57 -38.77 -10.50
C HIS A 208 49.85 -38.56 -9.66
N HIS A 209 49.72 -37.85 -8.55
CA HIS A 209 50.77 -37.75 -7.54
C HIS A 209 50.52 -38.84 -6.52
N HIS A 210 51.29 -39.91 -6.68
CA HIS A 210 51.57 -40.88 -5.63
C HIS A 210 52.30 -40.17 -4.47
N HIS A 211 51.54 -39.57 -3.54
CA HIS A 211 52.10 -39.10 -2.29
C HIS A 211 51.32 -39.63 -1.10
N HIS A 212 51.95 -40.63 -0.47
CA HIS A 212 52.04 -40.89 0.96
C HIS A 212 50.97 -40.20 1.82
N MET A 213 49.92 -40.94 2.14
CA MET A 213 49.08 -40.62 3.29
C MET A 213 49.92 -40.70 4.58
N PRO A 214 49.80 -39.73 5.50
CA PRO A 214 50.30 -39.89 6.85
C PRO A 214 49.56 -41.05 7.55
N PRO A 215 50.24 -41.82 8.42
CA PRO A 215 49.61 -42.94 9.11
C PRO A 215 48.47 -42.44 10.02
N PRO A 216 47.32 -43.13 10.02
CA PRO A 216 46.22 -42.80 10.91
C PRO A 216 46.62 -43.00 12.38
N PRO A 217 46.11 -42.15 13.30
CA PRO A 217 46.30 -42.36 14.72
C PRO A 217 45.70 -43.71 15.14
N TYR A 218 46.51 -44.52 15.83
CA TYR A 218 46.14 -45.83 16.37
C TYR A 218 44.88 -45.74 17.22
N GLY A 219 43.82 -46.50 16.86
CA GLY A 219 42.73 -46.79 17.80
C GLY A 219 41.30 -46.90 17.26
N MET A 220 41.00 -46.63 15.98
CA MET A 220 39.63 -46.80 15.48
C MET A 220 39.41 -48.17 14.80
N PRO A 221 38.36 -48.93 15.19
CA PRO A 221 37.97 -50.14 14.47
C PRO A 221 37.44 -49.80 13.07
N PRO A 222 37.75 -50.61 12.04
CA PRO A 222 37.37 -50.33 10.66
C PRO A 222 35.84 -50.41 10.46
N PRO A 223 35.26 -49.55 9.61
CA PRO A 223 33.85 -49.64 9.24
C PRO A 223 33.57 -50.91 8.40
N PRO A 224 32.41 -51.57 8.58
CA PRO A 224 32.06 -52.78 7.85
C PRO A 224 31.84 -52.48 6.36
N HIS A 225 32.66 -53.15 5.54
CA HIS A 225 32.59 -53.15 4.08
C HIS A 225 31.32 -53.88 3.59
N TYR A 226 30.26 -53.14 3.27
CA TYR A 226 29.16 -53.66 2.44
C TYR A 226 29.46 -53.36 0.97
N GLY A 227 30.37 -54.13 0.39
CA GLY A 227 30.57 -54.22 -1.05
C GLY A 227 29.92 -55.50 -1.57
N SER A 228 28.72 -55.39 -2.13
CA SER A 228 28.13 -56.49 -2.88
C SER A 228 28.91 -56.71 -4.18
N PRO A 229 29.30 -57.95 -4.53
CA PRO A 229 30.00 -58.23 -5.78
C PRO A 229 29.07 -58.04 -6.99
N PRO A 230 29.59 -57.56 -8.14
CA PRO A 230 28.82 -57.49 -9.36
C PRO A 230 28.48 -58.91 -9.87
N PRO A 231 27.29 -59.11 -10.45
CA PRO A 231 26.90 -60.41 -10.99
C PRO A 231 27.72 -60.76 -12.24
N PRO A 232 28.04 -62.05 -12.45
CA PRO A 232 28.77 -62.50 -13.63
C PRO A 232 27.90 -62.36 -14.88
N TYR A 233 28.45 -61.73 -15.92
CA TYR A 233 27.89 -61.73 -17.27
C TYR A 233 27.85 -63.17 -17.80
N GLY A 234 26.65 -63.73 -18.03
CA GLY A 234 26.55 -65.00 -18.75
C GLY A 234 25.28 -65.86 -18.64
N ALA A 235 24.17 -65.39 -18.07
CA ALA A 235 22.93 -66.18 -18.03
C ALA A 235 21.89 -65.65 -19.04
N PRO A 236 21.33 -66.49 -19.93
CA PRO A 236 20.18 -66.11 -20.74
C PRO A 236 18.94 -65.91 -19.85
N PRO A 237 18.05 -64.96 -20.19
CA PRO A 237 16.89 -64.63 -19.36
C PRO A 237 15.90 -65.81 -19.28
N PRO A 238 15.28 -66.07 -18.12
CA PRO A 238 14.25 -67.08 -17.99
C PRO A 238 13.00 -66.71 -18.81
N PRO A 239 12.25 -67.70 -19.34
CA PRO A 239 11.03 -67.44 -20.08
C PRO A 239 9.98 -66.77 -19.18
N PRO A 240 9.18 -65.84 -19.72
CA PRO A 240 8.22 -65.09 -18.93
C PRO A 240 7.13 -66.03 -18.41
N TYR A 241 6.97 -66.06 -17.08
CA TYR A 241 5.82 -66.68 -16.44
C TYR A 241 4.54 -66.07 -17.00
N SER A 242 3.65 -66.95 -17.47
CA SER A 242 2.32 -66.62 -17.96
C SER A 242 1.55 -65.92 -16.83
N ALA A 243 1.23 -64.64 -17.03
CA ALA A 243 0.41 -63.89 -16.08
C ALA A 243 -1.00 -64.51 -15.99
N PRO A 244 -1.58 -64.63 -14.79
CA PRO A 244 -2.95 -65.08 -14.63
C PRO A 244 -3.93 -64.09 -15.29
N PRO A 245 -5.07 -64.59 -15.83
CA PRO A 245 -6.03 -63.73 -16.52
C PRO A 245 -6.62 -62.68 -15.57
N PRO A 246 -6.75 -61.41 -16.00
CA PRO A 246 -7.30 -60.35 -15.18
C PRO A 246 -8.80 -60.55 -14.94
N PRO A 247 -9.31 -60.15 -13.75
CA PRO A 247 -10.72 -60.22 -13.44
C PRO A 247 -11.49 -59.23 -14.33
N TYR A 248 -12.56 -59.72 -14.97
CA TYR A 248 -13.46 -58.93 -15.79
C TYR A 248 -13.99 -57.72 -15.02
N GLY A 249 -13.74 -56.49 -15.50
CA GLY A 249 -14.53 -55.32 -15.11
C GLY A 249 -13.82 -53.96 -14.93
N ALA A 250 -12.52 -53.80 -15.19
CA ALA A 250 -11.86 -52.48 -15.06
C ALA A 250 -11.84 -51.70 -16.40
N PRO A 251 -12.22 -50.41 -16.42
CA PRO A 251 -12.15 -49.57 -17.61
C PRO A 251 -10.70 -49.39 -18.10
N PRO A 252 -10.48 -49.19 -19.41
CA PRO A 252 -9.15 -49.12 -19.98
C PRO A 252 -8.34 -47.96 -19.37
N PRO A 253 -7.04 -48.16 -19.08
CA PRO A 253 -6.19 -47.12 -18.54
C PRO A 253 -6.03 -45.98 -19.55
N TYR A 254 -6.09 -44.74 -19.06
CA TYR A 254 -5.86 -43.54 -19.85
C TYR A 254 -4.48 -43.59 -20.53
N PRO A 255 -4.36 -43.16 -21.80
CA PRO A 255 -3.08 -43.08 -22.47
C PRO A 255 -2.14 -42.14 -21.69
N PRO A 256 -0.84 -42.48 -21.57
CA PRO A 256 0.11 -41.65 -20.87
C PRO A 256 0.17 -40.25 -21.52
N PRO A 257 0.30 -39.18 -20.72
CA PRO A 257 0.38 -37.83 -21.24
C PRO A 257 1.60 -37.72 -22.14
N MET A 258 1.36 -37.54 -23.44
CA MET A 258 2.39 -37.18 -24.40
C MET A 258 3.04 -35.88 -23.89
N HIS A 259 4.28 -35.95 -23.43
CA HIS A 259 5.05 -34.78 -23.01
C HIS A 259 5.10 -33.81 -24.18
N ALA A 260 4.43 -32.67 -24.05
CA ALA A 260 4.54 -31.59 -25.01
C ALA A 260 6.03 -31.22 -25.15
N PRO A 261 6.54 -31.04 -26.39
CA PRO A 261 7.91 -30.63 -26.59
C PRO A 261 8.17 -29.34 -25.79
N PRO A 262 9.36 -29.20 -25.18
CA PRO A 262 9.69 -28.02 -24.40
C PRO A 262 9.49 -26.77 -25.28
N PRO A 263 8.88 -25.70 -24.73
CA PRO A 263 8.66 -24.48 -25.49
C PRO A 263 10.01 -24.00 -26.05
N PRO A 264 10.06 -23.53 -27.30
CA PRO A 264 11.29 -23.01 -27.88
C PRO A 264 11.85 -21.91 -26.96
N PRO A 265 13.19 -21.85 -26.77
CA PRO A 265 13.80 -20.85 -25.92
C PRO A 265 13.33 -19.47 -26.37
N HIS A 266 12.68 -18.74 -25.46
CA HIS A 266 12.18 -17.40 -25.73
C HIS A 266 13.33 -16.55 -26.29
N ALA A 267 13.22 -16.13 -27.55
CA ALA A 267 14.19 -15.23 -28.16
C ALA A 267 14.31 -13.99 -27.25
N ALA A 268 15.55 -13.64 -26.90
CA ALA A 268 15.81 -12.44 -26.11
C ALA A 268 15.15 -11.24 -26.80
N PRO A 269 14.47 -10.34 -26.04
CA PRO A 269 13.84 -9.18 -26.63
C PRO A 269 14.89 -8.35 -27.40
N PRO A 270 14.54 -7.80 -28.57
CA PRO A 270 15.48 -7.05 -29.38
C PRO A 270 16.07 -5.89 -28.56
N PRO A 271 17.37 -5.57 -28.73
CA PRO A 271 18.00 -4.47 -28.03
C PRO A 271 17.24 -3.16 -28.34
N ARG A 272 17.01 -2.35 -27.31
CA ARG A 272 16.29 -1.08 -27.45
C ARG A 272 17.09 -0.13 -28.34
N ARG A 273 16.44 0.44 -29.35
CA ARG A 273 17.06 1.42 -30.25
C ARG A 273 17.26 2.75 -29.52
N HIS A 274 18.48 3.26 -29.55
CA HIS A 274 18.82 4.59 -29.04
C HIS A 274 18.46 5.64 -30.11
N TYR A 275 17.70 6.66 -29.74
CA TYR A 275 17.17 7.71 -30.65
C TYR A 275 17.86 9.07 -30.49
N GLY A 276 18.97 9.18 -29.75
CA GLY A 276 19.66 10.46 -29.51
C GLY A 276 19.96 11.29 -30.77
N PRO A 277 20.58 10.73 -31.82
CA PRO A 277 20.82 11.46 -33.07
C PRO A 277 19.53 11.94 -33.75
N GLU A 278 18.49 11.10 -33.80
CA GLU A 278 17.21 11.44 -34.41
C GLU A 278 16.41 12.48 -33.59
N GLN A 279 16.54 12.44 -32.25
CA GLN A 279 15.99 13.47 -31.35
C GLN A 279 16.68 14.82 -31.60
N SER A 280 18.00 14.84 -31.70
CA SER A 280 18.76 16.07 -32.04
C SER A 280 18.34 16.63 -33.41
N ALA A 281 18.21 15.75 -34.42
CA ALA A 281 17.73 16.13 -35.76
C ALA A 281 16.29 16.68 -35.75
N ALA A 282 15.46 16.26 -34.79
CA ALA A 282 14.11 16.79 -34.57
C ALA A 282 14.08 18.13 -33.80
N GLY A 283 15.24 18.65 -33.38
CA GLY A 283 15.37 19.89 -32.61
C GLY A 283 15.21 19.72 -31.09
N VAL A 284 15.35 18.49 -30.58
CA VAL A 284 15.35 18.23 -29.14
C VAL A 284 16.70 18.66 -28.54
N ARG A 285 16.67 19.42 -27.43
CA ARG A 285 17.82 19.77 -26.59
C ARG A 285 18.23 18.53 -25.79
N ILE A 286 18.92 17.61 -26.46
CA ILE A 286 19.26 16.29 -25.93
C ILE A 286 20.04 16.36 -24.62
N ASP A 287 20.91 17.35 -24.43
CA ASP A 287 21.71 17.49 -23.21
C ASP A 287 20.81 17.77 -21.99
N GLU A 288 19.79 18.61 -22.15
CA GLU A 288 18.84 18.90 -21.07
C GLU A 288 17.95 17.70 -20.80
N LEU A 289 17.41 17.06 -21.85
CA LEU A 289 16.43 15.99 -21.73
C LEU A 289 17.05 14.67 -21.24
N HIS A 290 18.24 14.30 -21.73
CA HIS A 290 18.91 13.03 -21.40
C HIS A 290 19.43 13.00 -19.96
N ASN A 291 19.75 14.17 -19.41
CA ASN A 291 20.15 14.28 -18.01
C ASN A 291 19.01 14.02 -17.01
N LEU A 292 17.75 14.01 -17.47
CA LEU A 292 16.58 13.77 -16.61
C LEU A 292 16.30 12.29 -16.35
N SER A 293 16.68 11.40 -17.27
CA SER A 293 16.53 9.95 -17.08
C SER A 293 17.40 9.18 -18.06
N VAL A 294 17.92 8.04 -17.60
CA VAL A 294 18.64 7.05 -18.44
C VAL A 294 17.75 6.48 -19.56
N HIS A 295 16.44 6.62 -19.45
CA HIS A 295 15.48 6.17 -20.46
C HIS A 295 15.15 7.22 -21.53
N ALA A 296 15.46 8.50 -21.29
CA ALA A 296 15.17 9.59 -22.22
C ALA A 296 15.78 9.42 -23.63
N PRO A 297 17.00 8.88 -23.81
CA PRO A 297 17.55 8.64 -25.16
C PRO A 297 16.80 7.57 -25.96
N PHE A 298 15.94 6.77 -25.33
CA PHE A 298 15.16 5.72 -25.97
C PHE A 298 13.71 6.15 -26.30
N VAL A 299 13.31 7.37 -25.92
CA VAL A 299 12.00 7.92 -26.24
C VAL A 299 11.93 8.27 -27.74
N PRO A 300 10.84 7.97 -28.47
CA PRO A 300 10.74 8.33 -29.87
C PRO A 300 10.91 9.85 -30.11
N PRO A 301 11.59 10.29 -31.20
CA PRO A 301 11.93 11.69 -31.42
C PRO A 301 10.77 12.68 -31.34
N GLN A 302 9.62 12.31 -31.91
CA GLN A 302 8.41 13.17 -31.90
C GLN A 302 7.85 13.34 -30.48
N VAL A 303 7.89 12.28 -29.66
CA VAL A 303 7.42 12.29 -28.27
C VAL A 303 8.36 13.15 -27.41
N ALA A 304 9.67 13.00 -27.59
CA ALA A 304 10.68 13.82 -26.94
C ALA A 304 10.52 15.32 -27.27
N LEU A 305 10.28 15.66 -28.55
CA LEU A 305 10.01 17.03 -28.97
C LEU A 305 8.73 17.60 -28.36
N SER A 306 7.68 16.79 -28.22
CA SER A 306 6.44 17.20 -27.56
C SER A 306 6.64 17.47 -26.07
N LEU A 307 7.42 16.63 -25.37
CA LEU A 307 7.79 16.85 -23.96
C LEU A 307 8.56 18.15 -23.79
N GLN A 308 9.54 18.41 -24.65
CA GLN A 308 10.31 19.66 -24.60
C GLN A 308 9.44 20.89 -24.87
N ARG A 309 8.52 20.84 -25.85
CA ARG A 309 7.58 21.94 -26.10
C ARG A 309 6.67 22.19 -24.91
N ALA A 310 6.18 21.13 -24.25
CA ALA A 310 5.40 21.26 -23.03
C ALA A 310 6.22 21.94 -21.93
N TRP A 311 7.49 21.53 -21.76
CA TRP A 311 8.39 22.15 -20.80
C TRP A 311 8.67 23.63 -21.10
N ASP A 312 8.95 23.96 -22.37
CA ASP A 312 9.17 25.34 -22.83
C ASP A 312 7.95 26.23 -22.62
N SER A 313 6.74 25.67 -22.66
CA SER A 313 5.50 26.39 -22.35
C SER A 313 5.25 26.60 -20.85
N GLY A 314 6.16 26.14 -19.99
CA GLY A 314 6.07 26.24 -18.53
C GLY A 314 5.32 25.09 -17.87
N ASN A 315 4.91 24.05 -18.62
CA ASN A 315 4.31 22.87 -18.03
C ASN A 315 5.38 22.03 -17.30
N ARG A 316 5.08 21.60 -16.07
CA ARG A 316 6.03 20.90 -15.18
C ARG A 316 6.10 19.39 -15.42
N LEU A 317 5.41 18.85 -16.43
CA LEU A 317 5.34 17.40 -16.70
C LEU A 317 6.73 16.75 -16.66
N VAL A 318 7.66 17.26 -17.49
CA VAL A 318 8.98 16.65 -17.67
C VAL A 318 9.78 16.56 -16.36
N SER A 319 9.68 17.57 -15.49
CA SER A 319 10.35 17.58 -14.19
C SER A 319 9.73 16.67 -13.14
N LEU A 320 8.50 16.20 -13.36
CA LEU A 320 7.78 15.31 -12.45
C LEU A 320 7.87 13.83 -12.86
N LEU A 321 8.35 13.54 -14.07
CA LEU A 321 8.46 12.17 -14.59
C LEU A 321 9.53 11.37 -13.84
N ASP A 322 9.12 10.22 -13.31
CA ASP A 322 10.03 9.21 -12.78
C ASP A 322 10.56 8.26 -13.87
N ASP A 323 11.60 7.47 -13.54
CA ASP A 323 12.20 6.52 -14.48
C ASP A 323 11.20 5.49 -15.03
N GLY A 324 10.18 5.13 -14.23
CA GLY A 324 9.10 4.24 -14.68
C GLY A 324 8.28 4.85 -15.81
N SER A 325 7.95 6.14 -15.69
CA SER A 325 7.20 6.90 -16.69
C SER A 325 8.02 7.12 -17.95
N TRP A 326 9.31 7.46 -17.82
CA TRP A 326 10.23 7.54 -18.95
C TRP A 326 10.37 6.21 -19.69
N LYS A 327 10.50 5.11 -18.95
CA LYS A 327 10.58 3.76 -19.51
C LYS A 327 9.31 3.41 -20.28
N ALA A 328 8.14 3.73 -19.76
CA ALA A 328 6.87 3.48 -20.44
C ALA A 328 6.76 4.28 -21.75
N LEU A 329 7.18 5.54 -21.76
CA LEU A 329 7.22 6.36 -22.99
C LEU A 329 8.21 5.80 -24.04
N ALA A 330 9.33 5.23 -23.61
CA ALA A 330 10.30 4.58 -24.49
C ALA A 330 9.80 3.24 -25.09
N GLU A 331 8.79 2.63 -24.48
CA GLU A 331 8.18 1.38 -24.97
C GLU A 331 6.97 1.61 -25.90
N LEU A 332 6.44 2.84 -25.94
CA LEU A 332 5.30 3.18 -26.79
C LEU A 332 5.71 3.46 -28.23
N GLU A 333 4.82 3.10 -29.16
CA GLU A 333 4.93 3.59 -30.54
C GLU A 333 4.79 5.11 -30.61
N PRO A 334 5.45 5.80 -31.57
CA PRO A 334 5.52 7.25 -31.61
C PRO A 334 4.15 7.96 -31.55
N HIS A 335 3.13 7.45 -32.24
CA HIS A 335 1.79 8.07 -32.20
C HIS A 335 1.09 7.91 -30.85
N PHE A 336 1.29 6.79 -30.16
CA PHE A 336 0.68 6.54 -28.86
C PHE A 336 1.39 7.36 -27.78
N GLY A 337 2.73 7.46 -27.86
CA GLY A 337 3.49 8.35 -26.99
C GLY A 337 3.04 9.81 -27.10
N LEU A 338 2.78 10.30 -28.32
CA LEU A 338 2.27 11.67 -28.54
C LEU A 338 0.88 11.89 -27.92
N GLN A 339 -0.02 10.92 -28.07
CA GLN A 339 -1.36 10.97 -27.47
C GLN A 339 -1.28 10.98 -25.94
N VAL A 340 -0.45 10.10 -25.36
CA VAL A 340 -0.22 10.03 -23.91
C VAL A 340 0.30 11.37 -23.38
N VAL A 341 1.35 11.93 -24.00
CA VAL A 341 1.91 13.22 -23.57
C VAL A 341 0.87 14.33 -23.68
N THR A 342 0.10 14.38 -24.77
CA THR A 342 -0.94 15.40 -24.98
C THR A 342 -2.03 15.34 -23.90
N GLU A 343 -2.57 14.14 -23.64
CA GLU A 343 -3.62 13.92 -22.62
C GLU A 343 -3.13 14.29 -21.21
N VAL A 344 -1.89 13.91 -20.87
CA VAL A 344 -1.30 14.22 -19.57
C VAL A 344 -1.05 15.72 -19.42
N VAL A 345 -0.51 16.40 -20.44
CA VAL A 345 -0.30 17.85 -20.42
C VAL A 345 -1.61 18.61 -20.24
N GLU A 346 -2.66 18.22 -20.98
CA GLU A 346 -3.99 18.84 -20.89
C GLU A 346 -4.59 18.65 -19.49
N ALA A 347 -4.57 17.43 -18.96
CA ALA A 347 -5.10 17.13 -17.64
C ALA A 347 -4.28 17.79 -16.50
N MET A 348 -2.96 18.02 -16.70
CA MET A 348 -2.14 18.81 -15.78
C MET A 348 -2.49 20.30 -15.82
N ASN A 349 -2.67 20.88 -17.01
CA ASN A 349 -3.07 22.27 -17.17
C ASN A 349 -4.43 22.56 -16.52
N ASN A 350 -5.33 21.57 -16.56
CA ASN A 350 -6.64 21.62 -15.92
C ASN A 350 -6.61 21.30 -14.41
N GLN A 351 -5.44 21.07 -13.81
CA GLN A 351 -5.28 20.67 -12.40
C GLN A 351 -6.09 19.43 -12.00
N GLN A 352 -6.40 18.55 -12.95
CA GLN A 352 -7.21 17.36 -12.73
C GLN A 352 -6.40 16.18 -12.17
N ILE A 353 -5.07 16.28 -12.20
CA ILE A 353 -4.17 15.21 -11.80
C ILE A 353 -3.45 15.59 -10.51
N ARG A 354 -3.56 14.72 -9.51
CA ARG A 354 -2.77 14.81 -8.26
C ARG A 354 -1.43 14.09 -8.37
N ASN A 355 -1.41 12.94 -9.05
CA ASN A 355 -0.22 12.12 -9.25
C ASN A 355 0.03 11.90 -10.76
N CYS A 356 1.00 12.64 -11.30
CA CYS A 356 1.30 12.67 -12.73
C CYS A 356 1.77 11.30 -13.26
N ASN A 357 2.74 10.67 -12.59
CA ASN A 357 3.32 9.40 -13.01
C ASN A 357 2.28 8.28 -13.05
N ALA A 358 1.44 8.17 -12.01
CA ALA A 358 0.37 7.17 -12.00
C ALA A 358 -0.64 7.38 -13.13
N PHE A 359 -1.00 8.64 -13.41
CA PHE A 359 -1.91 8.96 -14.51
C PHE A 359 -1.29 8.63 -15.87
N LEU A 360 -0.05 9.07 -16.13
CA LEU A 360 0.67 8.77 -17.37
C LEU A 360 0.78 7.27 -17.61
N ILE A 361 1.20 6.50 -16.61
CA ILE A 361 1.28 5.03 -16.72
C ILE A 361 -0.08 4.42 -17.02
N SER A 362 -1.16 4.94 -16.43
CA SER A 362 -2.52 4.45 -16.71
C SER A 362 -2.94 4.70 -18.16
N VAL A 363 -2.59 5.85 -18.74
CA VAL A 363 -2.88 6.19 -20.14
C VAL A 363 -1.99 5.36 -21.08
N ALA A 364 -0.69 5.29 -20.81
CA ALA A 364 0.27 4.48 -21.57
C ALA A 364 -0.12 3.00 -21.61
N LYS A 365 -0.56 2.45 -20.46
CA LYS A 365 -0.96 1.04 -20.36
C LYS A 365 -2.14 0.71 -21.28
N LYS A 366 -3.11 1.62 -21.46
CA LYS A 366 -4.25 1.41 -22.39
C LYS A 366 -3.75 1.08 -23.81
N PHE A 367 -2.71 1.78 -24.26
CA PHE A 367 -2.12 1.58 -25.58
C PHE A 367 -1.24 0.32 -25.64
N LEU A 368 -0.43 0.06 -24.61
CA LEU A 368 0.42 -1.13 -24.56
C LEU A 368 -0.39 -2.43 -24.50
N THR A 369 -1.50 -2.46 -23.76
CA THR A 369 -2.35 -3.65 -23.68
C THR A 369 -3.29 -3.78 -24.88
N GLY A 370 -3.67 -2.67 -25.50
CA GLY A 370 -4.59 -2.66 -26.65
C GLY A 370 -3.96 -3.11 -27.97
N ALA A 371 -2.62 -3.04 -28.10
CA ALA A 371 -1.92 -3.33 -29.34
C ALA A 371 -1.70 -4.84 -29.63
N VAL A 372 -1.95 -5.75 -28.68
CA VAL A 372 -1.54 -7.16 -28.78
C VAL A 372 -2.72 -8.13 -29.02
N SER A 373 -3.76 -7.72 -29.74
CA SER A 373 -4.76 -8.70 -30.23
C SER A 373 -5.10 -8.50 -31.71
N PRO A 374 -4.19 -8.89 -32.62
CA PRO A 374 -4.59 -9.30 -33.95
C PRO A 374 -5.13 -10.73 -33.86
N SER A 375 -6.38 -10.97 -34.28
CA SER A 375 -7.03 -12.30 -34.44
C SER A 375 -8.04 -12.76 -33.38
N ALA A 376 -9.07 -11.96 -33.09
CA ALA A 376 -10.36 -12.50 -32.67
C ALA A 376 -11.47 -11.96 -33.58
N PRO A 377 -11.95 -12.74 -34.57
CA PRO A 377 -13.12 -12.37 -35.36
C PRO A 377 -14.37 -12.61 -34.52
N GLY A 378 -14.98 -11.53 -34.03
CA GLY A 378 -16.32 -11.58 -33.42
C GLY A 378 -16.41 -10.88 -32.07
N GLY A 379 -16.81 -9.60 -32.07
CA GLY A 379 -17.11 -8.85 -30.85
C GLY A 379 -17.03 -7.35 -31.10
N GLY A 380 -18.04 -6.80 -31.76
CA GLY A 380 -18.11 -5.40 -32.18
C GLY A 380 -18.08 -4.39 -31.03
N GLY A 381 -17.53 -3.22 -31.36
CA GLY A 381 -17.51 -2.03 -30.50
C GLY A 381 -16.67 -0.92 -31.15
N GLY A 382 -17.02 -0.56 -32.39
CA GLY A 382 -16.30 0.46 -33.16
C GLY A 382 -16.55 1.86 -32.63
N TYR A 383 -15.48 2.62 -32.39
CA TYR A 383 -15.53 4.08 -32.35
C TYR A 383 -14.93 4.59 -33.65
N GLY A 384 -15.81 4.76 -34.64
CA GLY A 384 -15.50 5.45 -35.89
C GLY A 384 -15.42 6.95 -35.64
N GLY A 385 -14.28 7.54 -36.00
CA GLY A 385 -14.17 8.96 -36.21
C GLY A 385 -15.03 9.40 -37.41
N GLY A 386 -15.64 10.57 -37.28
CA GLY A 386 -16.35 11.25 -38.36
C GLY A 386 -15.89 12.69 -38.42
N GLY A 387 -14.92 12.96 -39.28
CA GLY A 387 -14.67 14.31 -39.78
C GLY A 387 -15.54 14.56 -41.01
N TYR A 388 -16.11 15.77 -41.11
CA TYR A 388 -16.59 16.33 -42.36
C TYR A 388 -16.27 17.83 -42.37
N GLY A 389 -15.44 18.23 -43.32
CA GLY A 389 -15.40 19.59 -43.82
C GLY A 389 -16.28 19.73 -45.05
N GLY A 390 -16.76 20.97 -45.27
CA GLY A 390 -17.06 21.47 -46.61
C GLY A 390 -18.53 21.77 -46.92
N GLY A 391 -18.81 23.06 -47.16
CA GLY A 391 -19.64 23.47 -48.31
C GLY A 391 -20.94 24.23 -48.02
N GLY A 392 -20.96 25.51 -48.43
CA GLY A 392 -22.06 26.05 -49.24
C GLY A 392 -23.19 26.82 -48.54
N GLY A 393 -23.15 28.15 -48.69
CA GLY A 393 -24.22 29.04 -49.17
C GLY A 393 -25.66 28.94 -48.65
N GLY A 394 -26.24 30.08 -48.26
CA GLY A 394 -27.70 30.19 -48.13
C GLY A 394 -28.21 31.43 -47.40
N TYR A 395 -28.67 32.38 -48.19
CA TYR A 395 -29.38 33.65 -47.92
C TYR A 395 -30.57 33.58 -46.93
N GLY A 396 -30.87 34.76 -46.34
CA GLY A 396 -32.18 35.13 -45.75
C GLY A 396 -32.18 35.11 -44.22
N GLY A 397 -32.62 36.12 -43.47
CA GLY A 397 -33.44 37.29 -43.76
C GLY A 397 -34.35 37.54 -42.56
N GLY A 398 -34.44 38.79 -42.08
CA GLY A 398 -35.40 39.27 -41.07
C GLY A 398 -35.10 38.85 -39.63
N GLY A 399 -35.23 39.67 -38.59
CA GLY A 399 -35.86 40.98 -38.44
C GLY A 399 -36.28 41.11 -36.96
N GLY A 400 -36.05 42.29 -36.37
CA GLY A 400 -36.70 42.78 -35.13
C GLY A 400 -36.27 42.07 -33.83
N GLY A 401 -35.98 42.73 -32.72
CA GLY A 401 -36.14 44.12 -32.31
C GLY A 401 -36.14 44.15 -30.77
N TYR A 402 -35.79 45.32 -30.20
CA TYR A 402 -36.16 45.84 -28.86
C TYR A 402 -35.77 44.97 -27.63
N GLY A 403 -35.15 45.42 -26.54
CA GLY A 403 -34.88 46.73 -25.97
C GLY A 403 -34.58 46.55 -24.46
N GLY A 404 -33.98 47.58 -23.84
CA GLY A 404 -33.85 47.76 -22.37
C GLY A 404 -32.60 47.10 -21.76
N GLY A 405 -31.77 47.75 -20.94
CA GLY A 405 -31.90 49.00 -20.21
C GLY A 405 -31.45 48.78 -18.75
N GLY A 406 -30.47 49.57 -18.27
CA GLY A 406 -30.05 49.66 -16.85
C GLY A 406 -28.82 48.80 -16.51
N GLY A 407 -27.69 49.29 -16.00
CA GLY A 407 -27.43 50.51 -15.22
C GLY A 407 -27.41 50.15 -13.72
N GLY A 408 -26.24 50.14 -13.09
CA GLY A 408 -26.14 49.90 -11.64
C GLY A 408 -24.72 49.70 -11.11
N TYR A 409 -24.11 50.80 -10.66
CA TYR A 409 -22.86 50.87 -9.94
C TYR A 409 -22.98 50.27 -8.53
N GLY A 410 -21.90 49.70 -7.99
CA GLY A 410 -21.85 49.28 -6.59
C GLY A 410 -20.55 48.58 -6.21
N GLY A 411 -19.46 49.33 -6.10
CA GLY A 411 -18.23 48.88 -5.47
C GLY A 411 -18.36 48.87 -3.94
N GLY A 412 -17.81 47.84 -3.30
CA GLY A 412 -17.67 47.72 -1.85
C GLY A 412 -16.77 46.53 -1.46
N PRO A 413 -16.03 46.60 -0.35
CA PRO A 413 -14.63 46.15 -0.31
C PRO A 413 -14.38 44.76 0.30
N GLY A 414 -13.32 44.13 -0.23
CA GLY A 414 -12.50 43.03 0.29
C GLY A 414 -12.90 42.31 1.58
N GLY A 415 -13.31 41.04 1.43
CA GLY A 415 -13.26 40.01 2.45
C GLY A 415 -12.49 38.77 1.93
N PRO A 416 -11.74 38.05 2.78
CA PRO A 416 -10.75 37.08 2.32
C PRO A 416 -11.37 35.73 1.93
N GLY A 417 -11.09 35.28 0.70
CA GLY A 417 -10.94 33.86 0.36
C GLY A 417 -12.18 32.96 0.46
N GLY A 418 -13.36 33.42 0.03
CA GLY A 418 -14.53 32.56 -0.12
C GLY A 418 -14.39 31.67 -1.36
N HIS A 419 -14.41 30.34 -1.17
CA HIS A 419 -14.62 29.39 -2.25
C HIS A 419 -15.81 29.88 -3.08
N GLN A 420 -15.60 30.12 -4.38
CA GLN A 420 -16.67 30.49 -5.29
C GLN A 420 -17.80 29.49 -5.07
N LYS A 421 -18.97 29.97 -4.62
CA LYS A 421 -20.21 29.19 -4.61
C LYS A 421 -20.54 28.93 -6.08
N GLY A 422 -19.86 27.95 -6.66
CA GLY A 422 -20.14 27.42 -7.97
C GLY A 422 -21.62 27.06 -8.03
N VAL A 423 -22.21 27.28 -9.19
CA VAL A 423 -23.57 26.83 -9.47
C VAL A 423 -23.70 25.37 -8.99
N PRO A 424 -24.70 25.01 -8.16
CA PRO A 424 -24.84 23.66 -7.64
C PRO A 424 -24.68 22.65 -8.77
N ALA A 425 -23.80 21.66 -8.60
CA ALA A 425 -23.51 20.70 -9.66
C ALA A 425 -24.78 19.99 -10.15
N LEU A 426 -25.80 19.88 -9.28
CA LEU A 426 -27.14 19.40 -9.59
C LEU A 426 -27.78 20.08 -10.81
N ASN A 427 -27.54 21.38 -11.02
CA ASN A 427 -28.07 22.14 -12.16
C ASN A 427 -27.51 21.68 -13.52
N LYS A 428 -26.46 20.84 -13.52
CA LYS A 428 -25.94 20.22 -14.74
C LYS A 428 -26.80 19.02 -15.17
N LEU A 429 -27.60 18.43 -14.28
CA LEU A 429 -28.58 17.42 -14.67
C LEU A 429 -29.66 18.09 -15.54
N GLN A 430 -30.17 17.37 -16.54
CA GLN A 430 -31.20 17.87 -17.45
C GLN A 430 -32.44 16.98 -17.40
N GLY A 431 -33.59 17.54 -17.79
CA GLY A 431 -34.83 16.78 -18.00
C GLY A 431 -35.37 16.10 -16.73
N VAL A 432 -35.90 14.89 -16.92
CA VAL A 432 -36.57 14.10 -15.85
C VAL A 432 -35.59 13.76 -14.72
N LEU A 433 -34.31 13.56 -15.03
CA LEU A 433 -33.29 13.25 -14.04
C LEU A 433 -33.04 14.40 -13.07
N ALA A 434 -33.03 15.65 -13.56
CA ALA A 434 -32.89 16.85 -12.72
C ALA A 434 -34.08 17.02 -11.78
N GLN A 435 -35.29 16.88 -12.32
CA GLN A 435 -36.52 16.94 -11.54
C GLN A 435 -36.52 15.86 -10.46
N ARG A 436 -36.15 14.63 -10.80
CA ARG A 436 -36.13 13.52 -9.85
C ARG A 436 -35.12 13.71 -8.73
N ALA A 437 -33.96 14.29 -9.02
CA ALA A 437 -32.95 14.58 -8.00
C ALA A 437 -33.43 15.71 -7.05
N GLN A 438 -34.12 16.73 -7.59
CA GLN A 438 -34.71 17.81 -6.79
C GLN A 438 -35.86 17.31 -5.89
N ASP A 439 -36.71 16.42 -6.41
CA ASP A 439 -37.77 15.78 -5.62
C ASP A 439 -37.17 14.97 -4.46
N LEU A 440 -36.10 14.23 -4.73
CA LEU A 440 -35.39 13.44 -3.72
C LEU A 440 -34.77 14.32 -2.62
N LEU A 441 -34.18 15.46 -2.98
CA LEU A 441 -33.69 16.45 -2.02
C LEU A 441 -34.81 17.01 -1.15
N THR A 442 -35.98 17.26 -1.75
CA THR A 442 -37.16 17.76 -1.03
C THR A 442 -37.72 16.70 -0.07
N GLN A 443 -37.82 15.44 -0.52
CA GLN A 443 -38.31 14.31 0.28
C GLN A 443 -37.39 13.99 1.48
N HIS A 444 -36.08 14.14 1.31
CA HIS A 444 -35.09 13.81 2.33
C HIS A 444 -34.32 15.03 2.85
N ALA A 445 -34.95 16.22 2.90
CA ALA A 445 -34.28 17.49 3.24
C ALA A 445 -33.56 17.49 4.61
N GLY A 446 -33.94 16.60 5.53
CA GLY A 446 -33.28 16.43 6.83
C GLY A 446 -31.91 15.73 6.76
N VAL A 447 -31.60 15.03 5.67
CA VAL A 447 -30.38 14.20 5.53
C VAL A 447 -29.65 14.47 4.22
N LEU A 448 -30.37 14.67 3.11
CA LEU A 448 -29.80 15.02 1.81
C LEU A 448 -29.69 16.55 1.66
N ARG A 449 -28.58 16.97 1.07
CA ARG A 449 -28.28 18.37 0.72
C ARG A 449 -27.71 18.42 -0.68
N ASP A 450 -27.83 19.56 -1.35
CA ASP A 450 -27.31 19.76 -2.71
C ASP A 450 -25.81 19.44 -2.81
N SER A 451 -25.04 19.72 -1.75
CA SER A 451 -23.61 19.41 -1.68
C SER A 451 -23.29 17.92 -1.67
N HIS A 452 -24.28 17.04 -1.45
CA HIS A 452 -24.09 15.60 -1.56
C HIS A 452 -24.13 15.10 -3.02
N PHE A 453 -24.64 15.93 -3.94
CA PHE A 453 -24.57 15.74 -5.38
C PHE A 453 -23.42 16.58 -5.95
N ASP A 454 -22.19 16.22 -5.60
CA ASP A 454 -21.00 16.88 -6.12
C ASP A 454 -20.83 16.65 -7.64
N GLU A 455 -19.84 17.33 -8.24
CA GLU A 455 -19.60 17.21 -9.69
C GLU A 455 -19.31 15.78 -10.14
N VAL A 456 -18.70 14.97 -9.27
CA VAL A 456 -18.37 13.58 -9.59
C VAL A 456 -19.67 12.76 -9.61
N VAL A 457 -20.50 12.86 -8.58
CA VAL A 457 -21.80 12.16 -8.52
C VAL A 457 -22.66 12.53 -9.74
N VAL A 458 -22.78 13.83 -10.04
CA VAL A 458 -23.58 14.32 -11.18
C VAL A 458 -23.04 13.82 -12.51
N SER A 459 -21.72 13.93 -12.72
CA SER A 459 -21.08 13.42 -13.95
C SER A 459 -21.26 11.91 -14.12
N GLN A 460 -21.24 11.16 -13.02
CA GLN A 460 -21.39 9.71 -13.07
C GLN A 460 -22.83 9.29 -13.31
N LEU A 461 -23.83 10.03 -12.80
CA LEU A 461 -25.25 9.86 -13.12
C LEU A 461 -25.52 10.13 -14.60
N GLN A 462 -24.96 11.20 -15.17
CA GLN A 462 -25.11 11.53 -16.60
C GLN A 462 -24.50 10.48 -17.54
N ARG A 463 -23.53 9.69 -17.07
CA ARG A 463 -22.91 8.61 -17.86
C ARG A 463 -23.72 7.31 -17.84
N LEU A 464 -24.72 7.18 -16.98
CA LEU A 464 -25.62 6.03 -16.98
C LEU A 464 -26.71 6.24 -18.04
N PRO A 465 -27.24 5.16 -18.66
CA PRO A 465 -28.51 5.23 -19.36
C PRO A 465 -29.56 5.89 -18.46
N GLU A 466 -30.39 6.77 -19.01
CA GLU A 466 -31.31 7.60 -18.22
C GLU A 466 -32.20 6.76 -17.28
N HIS A 467 -32.73 5.63 -17.77
CA HIS A 467 -33.54 4.73 -16.95
C HIS A 467 -32.77 4.13 -15.77
N GLU A 468 -31.47 3.83 -15.90
CA GLU A 468 -30.64 3.35 -14.78
C GLU A 468 -30.32 4.47 -13.80
N ALA A 469 -30.07 5.69 -14.29
CA ALA A 469 -29.85 6.85 -13.42
C ALA A 469 -31.09 7.15 -12.57
N LEU A 470 -32.29 7.01 -13.14
CA LEU A 470 -33.56 7.12 -12.41
C LEU A 470 -33.73 6.02 -11.36
N GLU A 471 -33.37 4.77 -11.67
CA GLU A 471 -33.37 3.66 -10.71
C GLU A 471 -32.39 3.89 -9.57
N VAL A 472 -31.20 4.45 -9.84
CA VAL A 472 -30.24 4.85 -8.80
C VAL A 472 -30.86 5.88 -7.86
N LEU A 473 -31.50 6.94 -8.40
CA LEU A 473 -32.16 7.95 -7.57
C LEU A 473 -33.34 7.36 -6.77
N ALA A 474 -34.11 6.44 -7.37
CA ALA A 474 -35.19 5.74 -6.68
C ALA A 474 -34.66 4.82 -5.56
N GLU A 475 -33.53 4.13 -5.76
CA GLU A 475 -32.87 3.33 -4.73
C GLU A 475 -32.39 4.21 -3.57
N ILE A 476 -31.77 5.37 -3.85
CA ILE A 476 -31.37 6.31 -2.80
C ILE A 476 -32.58 6.73 -1.95
N GLY A 477 -33.73 7.01 -2.56
CA GLY A 477 -34.95 7.39 -1.85
C GLY A 477 -35.60 6.26 -1.04
N ARG A 478 -35.34 4.99 -1.38
CA ARG A 478 -35.81 3.83 -0.61
C ARG A 478 -34.95 3.56 0.63
N HIS A 479 -33.71 4.02 0.64
CA HIS A 479 -32.77 3.74 1.71
C HIS A 479 -32.84 4.79 2.83
N GLU A 480 -32.82 4.33 4.08
CA GLU A 480 -32.71 5.21 5.24
C GLU A 480 -31.26 5.75 5.33
N LEU A 481 -31.09 7.03 5.04
CA LEU A 481 -29.77 7.67 5.01
C LEU A 481 -29.30 8.14 6.41
N VAL A 482 -30.13 7.94 7.44
CA VAL A 482 -29.80 8.29 8.83
C VAL A 482 -28.61 7.44 9.29
N GLY A 483 -27.54 8.09 9.73
CA GLY A 483 -26.31 7.42 10.16
C GLY A 483 -25.27 7.16 9.06
N VAL A 484 -25.57 7.48 7.79
CA VAL A 484 -24.59 7.41 6.71
C VAL A 484 -23.58 8.55 6.86
N LYS A 485 -22.37 8.23 7.32
CA LYS A 485 -21.30 9.22 7.59
C LYS A 485 -20.83 9.99 6.36
N ASN A 486 -20.90 9.38 5.16
CA ASN A 486 -20.43 9.97 3.90
C ASN A 486 -21.42 9.66 2.77
N VAL A 487 -22.39 10.56 2.58
CA VAL A 487 -23.46 10.41 1.61
C VAL A 487 -22.97 10.39 0.14
N PRO A 488 -22.05 11.28 -0.32
CA PRO A 488 -21.51 11.18 -1.68
C PRO A 488 -20.90 9.81 -2.01
N ALA A 489 -20.10 9.27 -1.08
CA ALA A 489 -19.48 7.95 -1.26
C ALA A 489 -20.52 6.83 -1.32
N TYR A 490 -21.60 6.95 -0.52
CA TYR A 490 -22.72 6.02 -0.54
C TYR A 490 -23.46 6.04 -1.89
N ILE A 491 -23.81 7.23 -2.39
CA ILE A 491 -24.44 7.43 -3.70
C ILE A 491 -23.55 6.84 -4.81
N MET A 492 -22.25 7.13 -4.76
CA MET A 492 -21.26 6.55 -5.69
C MET A 492 -21.21 5.02 -5.62
N GLY A 493 -21.39 4.43 -4.43
CA GLY A 493 -21.48 2.98 -4.25
C GLY A 493 -22.66 2.36 -5.01
N ILE A 494 -23.82 3.01 -4.99
CA ILE A 494 -25.01 2.59 -5.74
C ILE A 494 -24.75 2.76 -7.25
N ILE A 495 -24.29 3.93 -7.70
CA ILE A 495 -23.95 4.19 -9.11
C ILE A 495 -22.99 3.12 -9.67
N ASN A 496 -21.91 2.82 -8.94
CA ASN A 496 -20.92 1.83 -9.35
C ASN A 496 -21.48 0.40 -9.40
N ARG A 497 -22.58 0.10 -8.71
CA ARG A 497 -23.27 -1.19 -8.78
C ARG A 497 -24.02 -1.33 -10.10
N TYR A 498 -24.78 -0.30 -10.49
CA TYR A 498 -25.49 -0.26 -11.78
C TYR A 498 -24.52 -0.30 -12.95
N LYS A 499 -23.41 0.45 -12.89
CA LYS A 499 -22.35 0.40 -13.91
C LYS A 499 -21.74 -0.98 -14.15
N ARG A 500 -21.75 -1.84 -13.12
CA ARG A 500 -21.21 -3.21 -13.20
C ARG A 500 -22.25 -4.23 -13.68
N GLY A 501 -23.47 -3.80 -14.03
CA GLY A 501 -24.58 -4.70 -14.31
C GLY A 501 -24.98 -5.54 -13.09
N GLY A 502 -24.70 -5.04 -11.88
CA GLY A 502 -25.02 -5.75 -10.64
C GLY A 502 -26.52 -5.96 -10.52
N ALA A 503 -26.92 -7.11 -9.96
CA ALA A 503 -28.33 -7.44 -9.73
C ALA A 503 -29.04 -6.30 -8.98
N ARG A 504 -30.16 -5.83 -9.56
CA ARG A 504 -31.03 -4.83 -8.94
C ARG A 504 -31.52 -5.42 -7.60
N PRO A 505 -31.40 -4.70 -6.46
CA PRO A 505 -32.03 -5.16 -5.23
C PRO A 505 -33.52 -5.35 -5.51
N GLY A 506 -34.00 -6.57 -5.30
CA GLY A 506 -35.23 -7.12 -5.84
C GLY A 506 -36.43 -6.17 -5.83
N TYR A 507 -37.14 -6.20 -6.97
CA TYR A 507 -38.59 -6.07 -6.98
C TYR A 507 -39.22 -7.20 -6.18
#